data_AF-A0A0U3GH62-F1
#
_entry.id   AF-A0A0U3GH62-F1
#
_cell.length_a   1.000
_cell.length_b   1.000
_cell.length_c   1.000
_cell.angle_alpha   90.00
_cell.angle_beta   90.00
_cell.angle_gamma   90.00
#
_symmetry.space_group_name_H-M   'P 1'
#
loop_
_entity.id
_entity.type
_entity.pdbx_description
1 polymer ?
#
loop_
_entity_poly.entity_id
_entity_poly.type
_entity_poly.pdbx_seq_one_letter_code
_entity_poly.pdbx_strand_id
1 'polypeptide(L)' 'MDANEIMDRIRQARDHALEQEKEERRRIADADTADKQGAASVRLATRQAVREAFDDILGESSDPGQDA' A
#
# COMPACT_ATOMS: atom_id res chain seq x y z
N MET A 1 22.42 1.12 11.91
CA MET A 1 21.73 1.11 10.61
C MET A 1 22.26 2.24 9.80
N ASP A 2 22.71 1.95 8.59
CA ASP A 2 23.04 2.98 7.62
C ASP A 2 21.74 3.52 6.98
N ALA A 3 21.82 4.70 6.35
CA ALA A 3 20.64 5.31 5.73
C ALA A 3 20.06 4.44 4.60
N ASN A 4 20.91 3.66 3.92
CA ASN A 4 20.48 2.78 2.82
C ASN A 4 19.64 1.59 3.32
N GLU A 5 20.04 0.97 4.43
CA GLU A 5 19.33 -0.12 5.09
C GLU A 5 17.95 0.34 5.58
N ILE A 6 17.83 1.58 6.06
CA ILE A 6 16.54 2.17 6.45
C ILE A 6 15.64 2.31 5.22
N MET A 7 16.16 2.86 4.11
CA MET A 7 15.38 3.02 2.87
C MET A 7 14.97 1.66 2.28
N ASP A 8 15.84 0.65 2.32
CA ASP A 8 15.52 -0.69 1.86
C ASP A 8 14.42 -1.35 2.71
N ARG A 9 14.43 -1.13 4.02
CA ARG A 9 13.35 -1.59 4.90
C ARG A 9 12.03 -0.89 4.61
N ILE A 10 12.05 0.40 4.26
CA ILE A 10 10.85 1.14 3.88
C ILE A 10 10.29 0.60 2.55
N ARG A 11 11.15 0.31 1.56
CA ARG A 11 10.74 -0.36 0.31
C ARG A 11 10.08 -1.71 0.57
N GLN A 12 10.68 -2.54 1.43
CA GLN A 12 10.08 -3.83 1.80
C GLN A 12 8.71 -3.66 2.50
N ALA A 13 8.56 -2.65 3.34
CA ALA A 13 7.28 -2.35 4.01
C ALA A 13 6.21 -1.89 3.01
N ARG A 14 6.59 -1.07 2.02
CA ARG A 14 5.73 -0.65 0.91
C ARG A 14 5.29 -1.83 0.04
N ASP A 15 6.21 -2.71 -0.34
CA ASP A 15 5.89 -3.91 -1.12
C ASP A 15 4.96 -4.85 -0.35
N HIS A 16 5.17 -4.97 0.97
CA HIS A 16 4.27 -5.72 1.83
C HIS A 16 2.86 -5.10 1.87
N ALA A 17 2.75 -3.77 1.97
CA ALA A 17 1.46 -3.07 1.91
C ALA A 17 0.74 -3.32 0.58
N LEU A 18 1.46 -3.30 -0.54
CA LEU A 18 0.93 -3.63 -1.87
C LEU A 18 0.39 -5.06 -1.97
N GLU A 19 1.08 -6.05 -1.39
CA GLU A 19 0.58 -7.43 -1.39
C GLU A 19 -0.69 -7.56 -0.53
N GLN A 20 -0.73 -6.89 0.62
CA GLN A 20 -1.91 -6.84 1.47
C GLN A 20 -3.10 -6.16 0.77
N GLU A 21 -2.88 -5.12 -0.05
CA GLU A 21 -3.96 -4.55 -0.87
C GLU A 21 -4.58 -5.58 -1.83
N LYS A 22 -3.75 -6.40 -2.48
CA LYS A 22 -4.25 -7.44 -3.39
C LYS A 22 -5.10 -8.46 -2.64
N GLU A 23 -4.69 -8.84 -1.43
CA GLU A 23 -5.48 -9.72 -0.58
C GLU A 23 -6.83 -9.10 -0.20
N GLU A 24 -6.87 -7.84 0.23
CA GLU A 24 -8.15 -7.20 0.58
C GLU A 24 -9.06 -7.05 -0.64
N ARG A 25 -8.51 -6.76 -1.83
CA ARG A 25 -9.29 -6.76 -3.09
C ARG A 25 -9.91 -8.12 -3.37
N ARG A 26 -9.18 -9.21 -3.15
CA ARG A 26 -9.74 -10.58 -3.25
C ARG A 26 -10.85 -10.80 -2.22
N ARG A 27 -10.64 -10.41 -0.95
CA ARG A 27 -11.66 -10.54 0.10
C ARG A 27 -12.92 -9.73 -0.18
N ILE A 28 -12.81 -8.57 -0.86
CA ILE A 28 -13.97 -7.80 -1.33
C ILE A 28 -14.72 -8.56 -2.42
N ALA A 29 -14.00 -9.16 -3.37
CA ALA A 29 -14.60 -9.95 -4.46
C ALA A 29 -15.27 -11.24 -3.95
N ASP A 30 -14.68 -11.86 -2.93
CA ASP A 30 -15.16 -13.12 -2.34
C ASP A 30 -16.18 -12.90 -1.21
N ALA A 31 -16.53 -11.65 -0.87
CA ALA A 31 -17.44 -11.36 0.22
C ALA A 31 -18.88 -11.78 -0.10
N ASP A 32 -19.43 -12.65 0.74
CA ASP A 32 -20.83 -13.12 0.68
C ASP A 32 -21.82 -12.22 1.44
N THR A 33 -21.32 -11.25 2.21
CA THR A 33 -22.14 -10.28 2.95
C THR A 33 -21.59 -8.86 2.83
N ALA A 34 -22.49 -7.87 2.93
CA ALA A 34 -22.14 -6.45 2.92
C ALA A 34 -21.18 -6.08 4.06
N ASP A 35 -21.33 -6.69 5.23
CA ASP A 35 -20.45 -6.43 6.38
C ASP A 35 -19.01 -6.89 6.11
N LYS A 36 -18.83 -8.08 5.51
CA LYS A 36 -17.50 -8.58 5.14
C LYS A 36 -16.87 -7.73 4.04
N GLN A 37 -17.68 -7.32 3.05
CA GLN A 37 -17.23 -6.43 1.99
C GLN A 37 -16.80 -5.06 2.53
N GLY A 38 -17.59 -4.49 3.45
CA GLY A 38 -17.30 -3.22 4.11
C GLY A 38 -16.02 -3.27 4.94
N ALA A 39 -15.86 -4.30 5.77
CA ALA A 39 -14.64 -4.50 6.56
C ALA A 39 -13.39 -4.65 5.67
N ALA A 40 -13.48 -5.42 4.58
CA ALA A 40 -12.38 -5.57 3.62
C ALA A 40 -12.07 -4.25 2.88
N SER A 41 -13.09 -3.45 2.56
CA SER A 41 -12.92 -2.13 1.93
C SER A 41 -12.20 -1.14 2.84
N VAL A 42 -12.53 -1.10 4.14
CA VAL A 42 -11.83 -0.26 5.12
C VAL A 42 -10.36 -0.67 5.26
N ARG A 43 -10.11 -1.99 5.32
CA ARG A 43 -8.73 -2.50 5.35
C ARG A 43 -7.96 -2.13 4.09
N LEU A 44 -8.57 -2.28 2.91
CA LEU A 44 -7.96 -1.88 1.64
C LEU A 44 -7.55 -0.39 1.66
N ALA A 45 -8.46 0.50 2.03
CA ALA A 45 -8.18 1.94 2.11
C ALA A 45 -7.03 2.24 3.09
N THR A 46 -6.99 1.53 4.22
CA THR A 46 -5.91 1.67 5.21
C THR A 46 -4.56 1.23 4.63
N ARG A 47 -4.51 0.12 3.88
CA ARG A 47 -3.27 -0.35 3.24
C ARG A 47 -2.79 0.63 2.16
N GLN A 48 -3.71 1.17 1.37
CA GLN A 48 -3.41 2.19 0.37
C GLN A 48 -2.79 3.44 0.99
N ALA A 49 -3.36 3.95 2.09
CA ALA A 49 -2.81 5.11 2.79
C ALA A 49 -1.40 4.85 3.35
N VAL A 50 -1.15 3.66 3.88
CA VAL A 50 0.20 3.28 4.37
C VAL A 50 1.20 3.19 3.22
N ARG A 51 0.82 2.58 2.09
CA ARG A 51 1.66 2.53 0.89
C ARG A 51 1.99 3.94 0.39
N GLU A 52 1.00 4.82 0.30
CA GLU A 52 1.18 6.20 -0.13
C GLU A 52 2.12 6.97 0.81
N ALA A 53 1.99 6.79 2.13
CA ALA A 53 2.93 7.37 3.08
C ALA A 53 4.37 6.86 2.88
N PHE A 54 4.56 5.59 2.51
CA PHE A 54 5.89 5.07 2.19
C PHE A 54 6.40 5.59 0.84
N ASP A 55 5.54 5.71 -0.18
CA ASP A 55 5.87 6.32 -1.47
C ASP A 55 6.40 7.75 -1.28
N ASP A 56 5.72 8.55 -0.45
CA ASP A 56 6.11 9.91 -0.10
C ASP A 56 7.48 9.96 0.60
N ILE A 57 7.74 9.06 1.56
CA ILE A 57 9.03 8.99 2.28
C ILE A 57 10.16 8.57 1.33
N LEU A 58 9.90 7.66 0.40
CA LEU A 58 10.87 7.17 -0.57
C LEU A 58 11.18 8.22 -1.66
N GLY A 59 10.37 9.29 -1.76
CA GLY A 59 10.41 10.21 -2.89
C GLY A 59 10.00 9.53 -4.20
N GLU A 60 9.38 8.35 -4.13
CA GLU A 60 8.80 7.62 -5.25
C GLU A 60 7.38 8.13 -5.47
N SER A 61 7.25 9.45 -5.63
CA SER A 61 6.04 10.00 -6.19
C SER A 61 5.86 9.37 -7.58
N SER A 62 4.66 8.88 -7.87
CA SER A 62 4.19 8.81 -9.25
C SER A 62 4.16 10.24 -9.78
N ASP A 63 5.31 10.79 -10.14
CA ASP A 63 5.46 12.12 -10.68
C ASP A 63 5.26 12.03 -12.20
N PRO A 64 4.12 12.49 -12.74
CA PRO A 64 3.97 12.65 -14.19
C PRO A 64 4.82 13.80 -14.77
N GLY A 65 5.76 14.37 -14.00
CA GLY A 65 6.46 15.60 -14.35
C GLY A 65 8.00 15.58 -14.33
N GLN A 66 8.66 14.43 -14.17
CA GLN A 66 10.13 14.36 -14.27
C GLN A 66 10.58 13.87 -15.65
N ASP A 67 10.30 14.69 -16.66
CA ASP A 67 11.02 14.77 -17.94
C ASP A 67 10.60 16.09 -18.63
N ALA A 68 11.23 17.21 -18.23
CA ALA A 68 11.19 18.48 -18.94
C ALA A 68 12.54 19.19 -18.85
#